data_AF-A0A2V6JMQ1-F1
#
_entry.id   AF-A0A2V6JMQ1-F1
#
_cell.length_a   1.000
_cell.length_b   1.000
_cell.length_c   1.000
_cell.angle_alpha   90.00
_cell.angle_beta   90.00
_cell.angle_gamma   90.00
#
_symmetry.space_group_name_H-M   'P 1'
#
loop_
_entity.id
_entity.type
_entity.pdbx_description
1 polymer ?
#
loop_
_entity_poly.entity_id
_entity_poly.type
_entity_poly.pdbx_seq_one_letter_code
_entity_poly.pdbx_strand_id
1 'polypeptide(L)'
;MNSVANGKVYRRTPFKKMYCPAAAGDAGGAIGAAALVQAQLDKSAEAGSSEIEVGSSKTEDSDSQFRSSIYDLRSKHSLITAYLGPEATEAEIHALIDWKKKEIADAGCTVSYVGDEEELSEKTAQAIADGKIIGWFQGRMEWGPRALGNRSILAD
;
A
#
# COMPACT_ATOMS: atom_id res chain seq x y z
N MET A 1 0.50 1.05 -14.14
CA MET A 1 1.73 0.24 -13.94
C MET A 1 1.75 -0.91 -14.92
N ASN A 2 2.88 -1.18 -15.60
CA ASN A 2 3.02 -2.23 -16.61
C ASN A 2 3.95 -3.36 -16.12
N SER A 3 3.36 -4.42 -15.56
CA SER A 3 4.10 -5.56 -15.01
C SER A 3 4.94 -6.30 -16.07
N VAL A 4 4.47 -6.35 -17.32
CA VAL A 4 5.18 -6.98 -18.44
C VAL A 4 6.47 -6.22 -18.76
N ALA A 5 6.41 -4.89 -18.82
CA ALA A 5 7.58 -4.05 -19.05
C ALA A 5 8.59 -4.19 -17.90
N ASN A 6 8.11 -4.10 -16.66
CA ASN A 6 8.94 -4.29 -15.46
C ASN A 6 9.67 -5.64 -15.48
N GLY A 7 8.95 -6.73 -15.79
CA GLY A 7 9.53 -8.07 -15.88
C GLY A 7 10.49 -8.25 -17.06
N LYS A 8 10.34 -7.50 -18.16
CA LYS A 8 11.31 -7.51 -19.27
C LYS A 8 12.62 -6.83 -18.87
N VAL A 9 12.57 -5.66 -18.23
CA VAL A 9 13.75 -4.95 -17.73
C VAL A 9 14.51 -5.83 -16.74
N TYR A 10 13.80 -6.38 -15.75
CA TYR A 10 14.42 -7.23 -14.73
C TYR A 10 15.09 -8.49 -15.34
N ARG A 11 14.47 -9.15 -16.32
CA ARG A 11 15.01 -10.38 -16.90
C ARG A 11 16.12 -10.14 -17.93
N ARG A 12 16.01 -9.09 -18.74
CA ARG A 12 16.85 -8.91 -19.95
C ARG A 12 18.00 -7.92 -19.79
N THR A 13 18.12 -7.26 -18.63
CA THR A 13 19.20 -6.29 -18.37
C THR A 13 20.00 -6.68 -17.12
N PRO A 14 21.20 -6.11 -16.91
CA PRO A 14 21.92 -6.24 -15.65
C PRO A 14 21.23 -5.57 -14.45
N PHE A 15 20.16 -4.79 -14.66
CA PHE A 15 19.47 -4.08 -13.59
C PHE A 15 18.58 -5.03 -12.77
N LYS A 16 19.01 -5.38 -11.55
CA LYS A 16 18.34 -6.34 -10.67
C LYS A 16 17.71 -5.75 -9.40
N LYS A 17 17.96 -4.47 -9.11
CA LYS A 17 17.40 -3.80 -7.93
C LYS A 17 16.27 -2.87 -8.36
N MET A 18 15.04 -3.38 -8.37
CA MET A 18 13.86 -2.62 -8.79
C MET A 18 12.88 -2.48 -7.61
N TYR A 19 12.38 -1.28 -7.41
CA TYR A 19 11.25 -1.00 -6.54
C TYR A 19 10.08 -0.49 -7.38
N CYS A 20 8.91 -1.09 -7.23
CA CYS A 20 7.67 -0.65 -7.86
C CYS A 20 6.64 -0.38 -6.75
N PRO A 21 6.22 0.88 -6.52
CA PRO A 21 5.21 1.16 -5.52
C PRO A 21 3.84 0.61 -5.96
N ALA A 22 3.01 0.24 -4.97
CA ALA A 22 1.68 -0.32 -5.20
C ALA A 22 0.79 0.60 -6.06
N ALA A 23 0.83 1.91 -5.85
CA ALA A 23 0.18 2.89 -6.71
C ALA A 23 1.20 3.80 -7.42
N ALA A 24 1.81 3.30 -8.49
CA ALA A 24 2.72 4.07 -9.36
C ALA A 24 2.03 5.15 -10.24
N GLY A 25 0.88 5.67 -9.82
CA GLY A 25 0.14 6.78 -10.47
C GLY A 25 0.01 7.98 -9.55
N ASP A 26 -0.98 8.85 -9.78
CA ASP A 26 -1.14 10.12 -9.06
C ASP A 26 -1.22 9.97 -7.54
N ALA A 27 -1.89 8.91 -7.05
CA ALA A 27 -1.94 8.59 -5.62
C ALA A 27 -0.55 8.38 -5.00
N GLY A 28 0.36 7.70 -5.73
CA GLY A 28 1.76 7.57 -5.31
C GLY A 28 2.55 8.85 -5.45
N GLY A 29 2.22 9.69 -6.44
CA GLY A 29 2.76 11.03 -6.56
C GLY A 29 2.45 11.89 -5.32
N ALA A 30 1.20 11.84 -4.82
CA ALA A 30 0.80 12.56 -3.62
C ALA A 30 1.55 12.10 -2.36
N ILE A 31 1.66 10.78 -2.15
CA ILE A 31 2.43 10.22 -1.04
C ILE A 31 3.92 10.57 -1.18
N GLY A 32 4.47 10.47 -2.39
CA GLY A 32 5.86 10.82 -2.68
C GLY A 32 6.17 12.29 -2.40
N ALA A 33 5.26 13.21 -2.76
CA ALA A 33 5.38 14.63 -2.47
C ALA A 33 5.38 14.90 -0.96
N ALA A 34 4.48 14.25 -0.21
CA ALA A 34 4.45 14.35 1.24
C ALA A 34 5.75 13.81 1.88
N ALA A 35 6.22 12.65 1.42
CA ALA A 35 7.47 12.06 1.90
C ALA A 35 8.70 12.94 1.59
N LEU A 36 8.71 13.60 0.43
CA LEU A 36 9.76 14.54 0.05
C LEU A 36 9.82 15.74 1.00
N VAL A 37 8.66 16.37 1.27
CA VAL A 37 8.56 17.49 2.20
C VAL A 37 8.96 17.07 3.61
N GLN A 38 8.50 15.90 4.08
CA GLN A 38 8.89 15.37 5.39
C GLN A 38 10.41 15.20 5.50
N ALA A 39 11.06 14.62 4.49
CA ALA A 39 12.50 14.42 4.51
C ALA A 39 13.29 15.75 4.52
N GLN A 40 12.77 16.81 3.89
CA GLN A 40 13.36 18.15 3.95
C GLN A 40 13.22 18.77 5.35
N LEU A 41 12.08 18.57 6.02
CA LEU A 41 11.86 19.02 7.39
C LEU A 41 12.78 18.29 8.37
N ASP A 42 12.94 16.97 8.22
CA ASP A 42 13.83 16.16 9.05
C ASP A 42 15.30 16.65 8.94
N LYS A 43 15.79 16.92 7.72
CA LYS A 43 17.13 17.49 7.51
C LYS A 43 17.29 18.87 8.13
N SER A 44 16.27 19.72 8.05
CA SER A 44 16.29 21.06 8.65
C SER A 44 16.33 20.99 10.18
N ALA A 45 15.62 20.02 10.78
CA ALA A 45 15.65 19.77 12.21
C ALA A 45 17.01 19.24 12.69
N GLU A 46 17.67 18.40 11.89
CA GLU A 46 19.02 17.89 12.19
C GLU A 46 20.10 18.97 12.04
N ALA A 47 20.03 19.80 10.99
CA ALA A 47 20.97 20.89 10.75
C ALA A 47 20.85 22.02 11.81
N GLY A 48 19.67 22.21 12.39
CA GLY A 48 19.44 23.15 13.50
C GLY A 48 20.08 22.74 14.84
N SER A 49 20.72 21.57 14.91
CA SER A 49 21.41 21.04 16.11
C SER A 49 22.95 21.08 16.02
N SER A 50 23.51 21.50 14.89
CA SER A 50 24.96 21.71 14.70
C SER A 50 25.26 23.19 14.47
N GLU A 51 26.20 23.73 15.23
CA GLU A 51 26.62 25.14 15.22
C GLU A 51 26.90 25.68 13.80
N ILE A 52 26.51 26.94 13.62
CA ILE A 52 26.63 27.72 12.38
C ILE A 52 28.11 28.02 12.13
N GLU A 53 28.74 27.35 11.15
CA GLU A 53 29.94 27.87 10.49
C GLU A 53 29.55 28.56 9.16
N VAL A 54 29.71 29.89 9.16
CA VAL A 54 29.55 30.76 7.99
C VAL A 54 30.79 30.61 7.10
N GLY A 55 30.64 29.97 5.94
CA GLY A 55 31.75 29.73 5.01
C GLY A 55 31.35 29.83 3.54
N SER A 56 31.41 31.06 3.01
CA SER A 56 31.65 31.52 1.64
C SER A 56 31.09 30.74 0.42
N SER A 57 30.38 31.51 -0.39
CA SER A 57 29.87 31.25 -1.74
C SER A 57 30.82 30.48 -2.67
N LYS A 58 30.30 29.40 -3.26
CA LYS A 58 30.67 28.97 -4.61
C LYS A 58 29.41 28.70 -5.43
N THR A 59 29.31 29.43 -6.53
CA THR A 59 28.39 29.20 -7.64
C THR A 59 28.74 27.87 -8.29
N GLU A 60 28.10 26.80 -7.83
CA GLU A 60 28.05 25.51 -8.53
C GLU A 60 26.59 25.24 -8.91
N ASP A 61 26.41 24.74 -10.13
CA ASP A 61 25.15 24.50 -10.83
C ASP A 61 24.01 24.10 -9.89
N SER A 62 23.06 25.02 -9.65
CA SER A 62 21.97 24.82 -8.70
C SER A 62 21.13 23.58 -9.02
N ASP A 63 21.04 23.22 -10.31
CA ASP A 63 20.36 22.02 -10.80
C ASP A 63 21.09 20.72 -10.43
N SER A 64 22.42 20.72 -10.46
CA SER A 64 23.25 19.57 -10.08
C SER A 64 23.20 19.32 -8.58
N GLN A 65 23.32 20.39 -7.80
CA GLN A 65 23.29 20.34 -6.33
C GLN A 65 21.89 19.99 -5.81
N PHE A 66 20.84 20.49 -6.46
CA PHE A 66 19.45 20.11 -6.18
C PHE A 66 19.20 18.62 -6.46
N ARG A 67 19.62 18.10 -7.61
CA ARG A 67 19.46 16.67 -7.95
C ARG A 67 20.17 15.76 -6.96
N SER A 68 21.42 16.07 -6.59
CA SER A 68 22.19 15.31 -5.59
C SER A 68 21.48 15.25 -4.23
N SER A 69 20.94 16.38 -3.78
CA SER A 69 20.21 16.48 -2.50
C SER A 69 18.94 15.63 -2.44
N ILE A 70 18.19 15.53 -3.55
CA ILE A 70 16.96 14.71 -3.62
C ILE A 70 17.28 13.21 -3.53
N TYR A 71 18.37 12.75 -4.15
CA TYR A 71 18.76 11.33 -4.06
C TYR A 71 19.29 10.93 -2.68
N ASP A 72 19.64 11.90 -1.84
CA ASP A 72 20.02 11.68 -0.44
C ASP A 72 18.87 11.94 0.56
N LEU A 73 17.63 12.06 0.07
CA LEU A 73 16.43 12.06 0.91
C LEU A 73 16.00 10.62 1.20
N ARG A 74 16.82 9.91 1.98
CA ARG A 74 16.37 8.67 2.62
C ARG A 74 15.36 9.05 3.69
N SER A 75 14.07 8.99 3.33
CA SER A 75 13.00 8.99 4.33
C SER A 75 13.33 7.94 5.38
N LYS A 76 13.34 8.32 6.66
CA LYS A 76 13.46 7.38 7.80
C LYS A 76 12.32 6.36 7.81
N HIS A 77 11.22 6.67 7.12
CA HIS A 77 10.02 5.86 7.03
C HIS A 77 9.96 5.20 5.66
N SER A 78 10.21 3.89 5.63
CA SER A 78 9.90 3.07 4.45
C SER A 78 8.38 2.88 4.36
N LEU A 79 7.81 3.07 3.18
CA LEU A 79 6.44 2.63 2.89
C LEU A 79 6.47 1.11 2.73
N ILE A 80 6.32 0.41 3.85
CA ILE A 80 6.45 -1.05 3.92
C ILE A 80 5.18 -1.75 3.44
N THR A 81 4.02 -1.08 3.49
CA THR A 81 2.71 -1.71 3.26
C THR A 81 1.85 -0.99 2.22
N ALA A 82 1.08 -1.78 1.48
CA ALA A 82 0.02 -1.32 0.60
C ALA A 82 -1.30 -1.08 1.32
N TYR A 83 -1.41 -1.36 2.62
CA TYR A 83 -2.68 -1.30 3.36
C TYR A 83 -2.78 0.00 4.18
N LEU A 84 -2.97 1.12 3.48
CA LEU A 84 -3.05 2.46 4.08
C LEU A 84 -4.48 3.02 4.11
N GLY A 85 -5.45 2.32 3.54
CA GLY A 85 -6.84 2.75 3.55
C GLY A 85 -7.56 2.49 4.87
N PRO A 86 -8.87 2.80 4.92
CA PRO A 86 -9.70 2.51 6.08
C PRO A 86 -9.89 1.01 6.26
N GLU A 87 -10.26 0.62 7.48
CA GLU A 87 -10.62 -0.73 7.87
C GLU A 87 -12.04 -0.69 8.45
N ALA A 88 -12.78 -1.78 8.27
CA ALA A 88 -14.03 -1.97 8.98
C ALA A 88 -13.76 -2.91 10.16
N THR A 89 -14.21 -2.51 11.34
CA THR A 89 -14.10 -3.29 12.56
C THR A 89 -15.13 -4.42 12.59
N GLU A 90 -14.85 -5.46 13.37
CA GLU A 90 -15.80 -6.55 13.64
C GLU A 90 -17.17 -6.02 14.11
N ALA A 91 -17.17 -4.99 14.96
CA ALA A 91 -18.39 -4.37 15.45
C ALA A 91 -19.21 -3.71 14.33
N GLU A 92 -18.55 -3.01 13.40
CA GLU A 92 -19.21 -2.40 12.24
C GLU A 92 -19.76 -3.46 11.28
N ILE A 93 -19.01 -4.55 11.07
CA ILE A 93 -19.43 -5.66 10.22
C ILE A 93 -20.68 -6.33 10.81
N HIS A 94 -20.66 -6.66 12.10
CA HIS A 94 -21.82 -7.25 12.79
C HIS A 94 -23.03 -6.32 12.78
N ALA A 95 -22.84 -5.02 13.06
CA ALA A 95 -23.93 -4.04 13.01
C ALA A 95 -24.55 -3.94 11.61
N LEU A 96 -23.74 -4.02 10.56
CA LEU A 96 -24.23 -4.00 9.17
C LEU A 96 -25.01 -5.27 8.82
N ILE A 97 -24.52 -6.46 9.21
CA ILE A 97 -25.21 -7.73 9.00
C ILE A 97 -26.56 -7.72 9.73
N ASP A 98 -26.59 -7.25 10.98
CA ASP A 98 -27.83 -7.15 11.76
C ASP A 98 -28.81 -6.16 11.13
N TRP A 99 -28.33 -4.99 10.71
CA TRP A 99 -29.15 -3.98 10.02
C TRP A 99 -29.75 -4.51 8.71
N LYS A 100 -29.01 -5.37 7.99
CA LYS A 100 -29.43 -5.96 6.71
C LYS A 100 -30.04 -7.35 6.82
N LYS A 101 -30.27 -7.86 8.03
CA LYS A 101 -30.70 -9.25 8.29
C LYS A 101 -31.92 -9.68 7.48
N LYS A 102 -32.92 -8.80 7.33
CA LYS A 102 -34.12 -9.11 6.54
C LYS A 102 -33.80 -9.31 5.05
N GLU A 103 -33.01 -8.40 4.48
CA GLU A 103 -32.61 -8.46 3.06
C GLU A 103 -31.78 -9.72 2.77
N ILE A 104 -30.88 -10.07 3.68
CA ILE A 104 -30.08 -11.30 3.62
C ILE A 104 -30.98 -12.54 3.64
N ALA A 105 -31.97 -12.58 4.54
CA ALA A 105 -32.91 -13.69 4.65
C ALA A 105 -33.83 -13.79 3.42
N ASP A 106 -34.35 -12.67 2.93
CA ASP A 106 -35.21 -12.59 1.74
C ASP A 106 -34.47 -13.04 0.47
N ALA A 107 -33.14 -12.84 0.43
CA ALA A 107 -32.26 -13.35 -0.64
C ALA A 107 -31.91 -14.84 -0.50
N GLY A 108 -32.35 -15.52 0.57
CA GLY A 108 -32.03 -16.93 0.84
C GLY A 108 -30.57 -17.16 1.26
N CYS A 109 -29.87 -16.13 1.71
CA CYS A 109 -28.46 -16.22 2.13
C CYS A 109 -28.34 -16.71 3.58
N THR A 110 -27.34 -17.55 3.84
CA THR A 110 -26.97 -17.99 5.19
C THR A 110 -25.76 -17.21 5.69
N VAL A 111 -25.79 -16.84 6.97
CA VAL A 111 -24.67 -16.16 7.64
C VAL A 111 -24.13 -17.06 8.74
N SER A 112 -22.82 -17.22 8.79
CA SER A 112 -22.12 -17.96 9.84
C SER A 112 -20.90 -17.17 10.29
N TYR A 113 -20.69 -17.10 11.61
CA TYR A 113 -19.46 -16.59 12.18
C TYR A 113 -18.42 -17.72 12.28
N VAL A 114 -17.20 -17.45 11.84
CA VAL A 114 -16.05 -18.35 11.96
C VAL A 114 -14.95 -17.53 12.63
N GLY A 115 -14.70 -17.82 13.91
CA GLY A 115 -13.71 -17.07 14.70
C GLY A 115 -12.28 -17.55 14.54
N ASP A 116 -12.09 -18.75 13.98
CA ASP A 116 -10.78 -19.32 13.69
C ASP A 116 -10.36 -19.03 12.24
N GLU A 117 -9.19 -18.42 12.09
CA GLU A 117 -8.67 -18.01 10.78
C GLU A 117 -8.20 -19.21 9.94
N GLU A 118 -7.70 -20.27 10.59
CA GLU A 118 -7.33 -21.51 9.91
C GLU A 118 -8.58 -22.18 9.32
N GLU A 119 -9.63 -22.36 10.12
CA GLU A 119 -10.91 -22.89 9.65
C GLU A 119 -11.51 -22.05 8.50
N LEU A 120 -11.44 -20.71 8.59
CA LEU A 120 -11.93 -19.82 7.53
C LEU A 120 -11.15 -20.01 6.23
N SER A 121 -9.82 -20.13 6.33
CA SER A 121 -8.92 -20.32 5.20
C SER A 121 -9.16 -21.67 4.51
N GLU A 122 -9.31 -22.74 5.29
CA GLU A 122 -9.61 -24.08 4.77
C GLU A 122 -10.96 -24.13 4.04
N LYS A 123 -12.02 -23.56 4.64
CA LYS A 123 -13.35 -23.47 4.00
C LYS A 123 -13.29 -22.70 2.68
N THR A 124 -12.51 -21.62 2.66
CA THR A 124 -12.35 -20.78 1.46
C THR A 124 -11.61 -21.52 0.36
N ALA A 125 -10.51 -22.20 0.70
CA ALA A 125 -9.75 -23.01 -0.24
C ALA A 125 -10.60 -24.14 -0.83
N GLN A 126 -11.37 -24.85 0.01
CA GLN A 126 -12.29 -25.88 -0.46
C GLN A 126 -13.37 -25.30 -1.37
N ALA A 127 -13.96 -24.15 -1.02
CA ALA A 127 -14.96 -23.51 -1.87
C ALA A 127 -14.41 -23.11 -3.24
N ILE A 128 -13.17 -22.61 -3.30
CA ILE A 128 -12.48 -22.31 -4.56
C ILE A 128 -12.26 -23.60 -5.37
N ALA A 129 -11.79 -24.68 -4.74
CA ALA A 129 -11.60 -25.97 -5.39
C ALA A 129 -12.91 -26.58 -5.92
N ASP A 130 -14.04 -26.28 -5.26
CA ASP A 130 -15.39 -26.64 -5.73
C ASP A 130 -15.89 -25.75 -6.90
N GLY A 131 -15.06 -24.82 -7.40
CA GLY A 131 -15.38 -23.91 -8.49
C GLY A 131 -16.25 -22.71 -8.09
N LYS A 132 -16.31 -22.37 -6.78
CA LYS A 132 -17.08 -21.22 -6.29
C LYS A 132 -16.26 -19.93 -6.39
N ILE A 133 -16.98 -18.82 -6.56
CA ILE A 133 -16.41 -17.47 -6.52
C ILE A 133 -16.61 -16.89 -5.13
N ILE A 134 -15.53 -16.44 -4.49
CA ILE A 134 -15.56 -15.92 -3.13
C ILE A 134 -15.25 -14.43 -3.12
N GLY A 135 -16.15 -13.63 -2.55
CA GLY A 135 -15.85 -12.25 -2.16
C GLY A 135 -15.04 -12.25 -0.87
N TRP A 136 -13.85 -11.67 -0.90
CA TRP A 136 -12.91 -11.65 0.22
C TRP A 136 -12.68 -10.21 0.70
N PHE A 137 -13.02 -9.96 1.96
CA PHE A 137 -12.96 -8.65 2.61
C PHE A 137 -12.33 -8.79 3.99
N GLN A 138 -11.19 -8.14 4.21
CA GLN A 138 -10.48 -8.17 5.51
C GLN A 138 -9.60 -6.93 5.69
N GLY A 139 -9.35 -6.53 6.93
CA GLY A 139 -8.33 -5.52 7.28
C GLY A 139 -8.46 -4.17 6.56
N ARG A 140 -7.36 -3.41 6.61
CA ARG A 140 -7.21 -2.11 5.94
C ARG A 140 -7.22 -2.23 4.42
N MET A 141 -7.94 -1.35 3.74
CA MET A 141 -7.97 -1.31 2.27
C MET A 141 -6.58 -1.10 1.67
N GLU A 142 -6.29 -1.84 0.61
CA GLU A 142 -5.13 -1.57 -0.23
C GLU A 142 -5.24 -0.20 -0.92
N TRP A 143 -4.11 0.50 -1.05
CA TRP A 143 -4.00 1.69 -1.89
C TRP A 143 -3.41 1.30 -3.27
N GLY A 144 -4.00 1.87 -4.31
CA GLY A 144 -3.64 1.57 -5.70
C GLY A 144 -4.70 0.73 -6.42
N PRO A 145 -4.52 0.49 -7.72
CA PRO A 145 -5.57 -0.02 -8.60
C PRO A 145 -5.72 -1.56 -8.59
N ARG A 146 -4.94 -2.27 -7.76
CA ARG A 146 -4.93 -3.74 -7.73
C ARG A 146 -5.37 -4.22 -6.35
N ALA A 147 -6.26 -5.20 -6.35
CA ALA A 147 -6.59 -5.95 -5.15
C ALA A 147 -5.37 -6.77 -4.71
N LEU A 148 -5.06 -6.73 -3.41
CA LEU A 148 -3.89 -7.38 -2.82
C LEU A 148 -4.28 -8.28 -1.64
N GLY A 149 -5.51 -8.82 -1.67
CA GLY A 149 -6.00 -9.74 -0.65
C GLY A 149 -6.85 -9.11 0.44
N ASN A 150 -7.04 -7.78 0.49
CA ASN A 150 -7.97 -7.18 1.46
C ASN A 150 -9.32 -6.82 0.84
N ARG A 151 -9.40 -6.51 -0.46
CA ARG A 151 -10.67 -6.32 -1.20
C ARG A 151 -10.63 -7.11 -2.51
N SER A 152 -10.79 -8.42 -2.42
CA SER A 152 -10.53 -9.35 -3.54
C SER A 152 -11.73 -10.21 -3.90
N ILE A 153 -11.74 -10.71 -5.13
CA ILE A 153 -12.58 -11.83 -5.56
C ILE A 153 -11.62 -13.00 -5.80
N LEU A 154 -11.85 -14.13 -5.15
CA LEU A 154 -11.04 -15.34 -5.22
C LEU A 154 -11.77 -16.42 -6.03
N ALA A 155 -11.06 -17.05 -6.95
CA ALA A 155 -11.52 -18.13 -7.83
C ALA A 155 -10.31 -18.88 -8.43
N ASP A 156 -10.54 -20.07 -8.97
CA ASP A 156 -9.59 -20.87 -9.78
C ASP A 156 -9.68 -20.52 -11.28
#